data_AF-A0A0P0XTW6-F1
#
_entry.id   AF-A0A0P0XTW6-F1
#
_cell.length_a   1.000
_cell.length_b   1.000
_cell.length_c   1.000
_cell.angle_alpha   90.00
_cell.angle_beta   90.00
_cell.angle_gamma   90.00
#
_symmetry.space_group_name_H-M   'P 1'
#
loop_
_entity.id
_entity.type
_entity.pdbx_description
1 polymer ?
#
loop_
_entity_poly.entity_id
_entity_poly.type
_entity_poly.pdbx_seq_one_letter_code
_entity_poly.pdbx_strand_id
1 'polypeptide(L)'
;MLRPEHHLRSPPATSPAHSTISYPPLRHRGAFRLPRAAPPQLRGAVRACAPASASSVPGATAPLEVEVAVAHREVARELASRAEARLGARLLPSAVPPDVAKFRSGGGGAGNAVGSLDVRRGAPGSTIDFMLQSSLHCKVPNGAIDITSLLIFLNASTDAPHFLMEFIQGSPTSIVVLLDLLPRKDLALHPEYIERYYENTQVDKQREKVEELPQARPY
;
A
#
# COMPACT_ATOMS: atom_id res chain seq x y z
N MET A 1 56.33 -7.87 -11.58
CA MET A 1 57.02 -6.63 -11.17
C MET A 1 55.97 -5.66 -10.63
N LEU A 2 56.17 -5.25 -9.37
CA LEU A 2 55.62 -4.08 -8.65
C LEU A 2 54.10 -3.96 -8.43
N ARG A 3 53.66 -4.34 -7.22
CA ARG A 3 52.57 -3.69 -6.47
C ARG A 3 53.14 -2.54 -5.63
N PRO A 4 52.32 -1.54 -5.29
CA PRO A 4 52.41 -0.94 -3.95
C PRO A 4 51.07 -0.81 -3.24
N GLU A 5 51.09 -1.23 -1.98
CA GLU A 5 50.09 -1.05 -0.93
C GLU A 5 50.00 0.42 -0.49
N HIS A 6 48.79 0.92 -0.19
CA HIS A 6 48.59 2.05 0.71
C HIS A 6 47.60 1.65 1.81
N HIS A 7 48.16 1.33 2.97
CA HIS A 7 47.46 1.06 4.22
C HIS A 7 46.86 2.35 4.81
N LEU A 8 45.56 2.34 5.11
CA LEU A 8 44.95 3.26 6.08
C LEU A 8 44.61 2.48 7.34
N ARG A 9 45.31 2.86 8.41
CA ARG A 9 45.31 2.30 9.75
C ARG A 9 44.07 2.77 10.52
N SER A 10 43.22 1.85 10.95
CA SER A 10 42.10 2.11 11.86
C SER A 10 42.59 2.27 13.30
N PRO A 11 42.07 3.24 14.09
CA PRO A 11 42.32 3.29 15.53
C PRO A 11 41.44 2.27 16.29
N PRO A 12 41.82 1.87 17.53
CA PRO A 12 41.11 0.85 18.28
C PRO A 12 39.80 1.38 18.88
N ALA A 13 38.80 0.50 18.97
CA ALA A 13 37.51 0.78 19.56
C ALA A 13 37.59 0.90 21.10
N THR A 14 37.22 2.05 21.63
CA THR A 14 36.92 2.26 23.06
C THR A 14 35.41 2.07 23.29
N SER A 15 35.05 1.20 24.22
CA SER A 15 33.67 0.99 24.67
C SER A 15 33.17 2.19 25.49
N PRO A 16 31.97 2.75 25.25
CA PRO A 16 31.32 3.62 26.20
C PRO A 16 30.46 2.79 27.18
N ALA A 17 30.46 3.24 28.43
CA ALA A 17 29.81 2.63 29.57
C ALA A 17 28.27 2.62 29.47
N HIS A 18 27.67 1.62 30.11
CA HIS A 18 26.24 1.46 30.32
C HIS A 18 25.61 2.70 30.95
N SER A 19 24.64 3.31 30.25
CA SER A 19 23.69 4.24 30.87
C SER A 19 22.32 3.57 30.90
N THR A 20 21.89 3.19 32.10
CA THR A 20 20.58 2.58 32.37
C THR A 20 19.53 3.68 32.37
N ILE A 21 18.72 3.78 31.32
CA ILE A 21 17.52 4.63 31.31
C ILE A 21 16.37 3.81 31.89
N SER A 22 15.91 4.20 33.07
CA SER A 22 14.74 3.65 33.75
C SER A 22 13.50 4.46 33.37
N TYR A 23 12.58 3.87 32.60
CA TYR A 23 11.27 4.46 32.34
C TYR A 23 10.29 4.14 33.49
N PRO A 24 9.44 5.10 33.89
CA PRO A 24 8.42 4.85 34.93
C PRO A 24 7.31 3.94 34.38
N PRO A 25 6.66 3.12 35.22
CA PRO A 25 5.54 2.28 34.79
C PRO A 25 4.31 3.16 34.55
N LEU A 26 3.83 3.22 33.30
CA LEU A 26 2.56 3.84 32.97
C LEU A 26 1.41 2.94 33.46
N ARG A 27 0.67 3.46 34.44
CA ARG A 27 -0.54 2.85 34.99
C ARG A 27 -1.62 2.72 33.92
N HIS A 28 -2.00 1.49 33.59
CA HIS A 28 -3.21 1.19 32.84
C HIS A 28 -4.46 1.59 33.66
N ARG A 29 -5.24 2.54 33.16
CA ARG A 29 -6.59 2.83 33.66
C ARG A 29 -7.46 3.23 32.47
N GLY A 30 -8.51 2.45 32.19
CA GLY A 30 -9.51 2.79 31.19
C GLY A 30 -9.94 1.59 30.36
N ALA A 31 -10.82 0.76 30.92
CA ALA A 31 -11.59 -0.20 30.14
C ALA A 31 -12.65 0.58 29.35
N PHE A 32 -12.48 0.70 28.03
CA PHE A 32 -13.56 1.10 27.14
C PHE A 32 -14.14 -0.16 26.49
N ARG A 33 -15.35 -0.54 26.91
CA ARG A 33 -16.17 -1.50 26.18
C ARG A 33 -16.77 -0.79 24.97
N LEU A 34 -16.36 -1.20 23.76
CA LEU A 34 -17.06 -0.86 22.53
C LEU A 34 -18.07 -1.97 22.18
N PRO A 35 -19.23 -1.65 21.58
CA PRO A 35 -20.24 -2.64 21.26
C PRO A 35 -19.74 -3.56 20.14
N ARG A 36 -20.03 -4.86 20.29
CA ARG A 36 -19.83 -5.88 19.26
C ARG A 36 -20.81 -5.60 18.11
N ALA A 37 -20.33 -4.98 17.04
CA ALA A 37 -21.08 -4.92 15.78
C ALA A 37 -21.11 -6.32 15.15
N ALA A 38 -22.30 -6.77 14.73
CA ALA A 38 -22.48 -8.03 14.03
C ALA A 38 -21.77 -7.99 12.66
N PRO A 39 -21.18 -9.10 12.18
CA PRO A 39 -20.62 -9.15 10.84
C PRO A 39 -21.76 -9.00 9.81
N PRO A 40 -21.53 -8.34 8.67
CA PRO A 40 -22.51 -8.30 7.61
C PRO A 40 -22.67 -9.72 7.06
N GLN A 41 -23.90 -10.24 7.08
CA GLN A 41 -24.22 -11.46 6.36
C GLN A 41 -24.24 -11.13 4.87
N LEU A 42 -23.20 -11.53 4.14
CA LEU A 42 -23.20 -11.60 2.68
C LEU A 42 -24.15 -12.72 2.27
N ARG A 43 -25.43 -12.38 2.11
CA ARG A 43 -26.42 -13.25 1.47
C ARG A 43 -26.17 -13.19 -0.03
N GLY A 44 -25.62 -14.27 -0.58
CA GLY A 44 -25.51 -14.47 -2.03
C GLY A 44 -26.90 -14.45 -2.66
N ALA A 45 -27.23 -13.38 -3.36
CA ALA A 45 -28.39 -13.32 -4.23
C ALA A 45 -27.95 -13.68 -5.65
N VAL A 46 -28.14 -14.96 -6.01
CA VAL A 46 -28.13 -15.38 -7.42
C VAL A 46 -29.40 -14.81 -8.04
N ARG A 47 -29.29 -13.66 -8.72
CA ARG A 47 -30.40 -13.10 -9.50
C ARG A 47 -30.25 -13.60 -10.93
N ALA A 48 -30.97 -14.68 -11.23
CA ALA A 48 -31.15 -15.16 -12.60
C ALA A 48 -32.12 -14.20 -13.33
N CYS A 49 -31.62 -13.42 -14.29
CA CYS A 49 -32.45 -12.75 -15.27
C CYS A 49 -32.70 -13.72 -16.44
N ALA A 50 -33.96 -14.00 -16.74
CA ALA A 50 -34.39 -14.79 -17.89
C ALA A 50 -34.01 -14.09 -19.21
N PRO A 51 -33.61 -14.82 -20.26
CA PRO A 51 -33.39 -14.22 -21.57
C PRO A 51 -34.72 -14.13 -22.31
N ALA A 52 -35.11 -12.90 -22.68
CA ALA A 52 -36.13 -12.68 -23.69
C ALA A 52 -35.49 -12.78 -25.08
N SER A 53 -36.04 -13.71 -25.88
CA SER A 53 -36.18 -13.69 -27.34
C SER A 53 -34.94 -13.56 -28.24
N ALA A 54 -34.74 -14.64 -28.99
CA ALA A 54 -33.77 -14.89 -30.04
C ALA A 54 -33.72 -13.83 -31.17
N SER A 55 -32.50 -13.48 -31.56
CA SER A 55 -32.12 -13.13 -32.93
C SER A 55 -30.63 -13.42 -33.10
N SER A 56 -30.32 -14.22 -34.11
CA SER A 56 -29.07 -14.92 -34.37
C SER A 56 -27.98 -14.05 -34.99
N VAL A 57 -26.80 -13.99 -34.38
CA VAL A 57 -25.52 -13.81 -35.08
C VAL A 57 -24.45 -14.66 -34.36
N PRO A 58 -23.83 -15.65 -35.02
CA PRO A 58 -22.74 -16.42 -34.46
C PRO A 58 -21.41 -15.70 -34.72
N GLY A 59 -20.56 -15.61 -33.70
CA GLY A 59 -19.15 -15.30 -33.92
C GLY A 59 -18.67 -13.99 -33.31
N ALA A 60 -18.33 -14.06 -32.02
CA ALA A 60 -17.19 -13.40 -31.37
C ALA A 60 -17.43 -13.41 -29.86
N THR A 61 -17.41 -14.59 -29.24
CA THR A 61 -17.17 -14.67 -27.80
C THR A 61 -15.72 -14.24 -27.57
N ALA A 62 -15.52 -12.93 -27.40
CA ALA A 62 -14.34 -12.42 -26.75
C ALA A 62 -14.21 -13.17 -25.42
N PRO A 63 -13.01 -13.63 -25.04
CA PRO A 63 -12.83 -14.18 -23.71
C PRO A 63 -13.22 -13.06 -22.75
N LEU A 64 -14.29 -13.28 -21.98
CA LEU A 64 -14.49 -12.58 -20.72
C LEU A 64 -13.23 -12.89 -19.91
N GLU A 65 -12.24 -12.00 -20.00
CA GLU A 65 -11.09 -12.02 -19.13
C GLU A 65 -11.65 -11.86 -17.72
N VAL A 66 -11.78 -13.00 -17.04
CA VAL A 66 -12.03 -13.07 -15.62
C VAL A 66 -10.81 -12.41 -14.99
N GLU A 67 -10.95 -11.13 -14.67
CA GLU A 67 -10.02 -10.43 -13.80
C GLU A 67 -9.95 -11.28 -12.54
N VAL A 68 -8.83 -11.97 -12.34
CA VAL A 68 -8.62 -12.80 -11.16
C VAL A 68 -8.75 -11.86 -9.97
N ALA A 69 -9.86 -11.98 -9.24
CA ALA A 69 -10.11 -11.21 -8.05
C ALA A 69 -9.11 -11.64 -6.98
N VAL A 70 -7.99 -10.91 -6.90
CA VAL A 70 -6.99 -11.12 -5.87
C VAL A 70 -7.42 -10.33 -4.63
N ALA A 71 -7.54 -10.99 -3.48
CA ALA A 71 -8.10 -10.39 -2.27
C ALA A 71 -7.42 -9.06 -1.87
N HIS A 72 -6.10 -8.94 -2.09
CA HIS A 72 -5.37 -7.71 -1.79
C HIS A 72 -5.80 -6.51 -2.65
N ARG A 73 -6.28 -6.74 -3.89
CA ARG A 73 -6.84 -5.68 -4.74
C ARG A 73 -8.13 -5.12 -4.17
N GLU A 74 -8.94 -5.97 -3.57
CA GLU A 74 -10.18 -5.55 -2.92
C GLU A 74 -9.91 -4.70 -1.68
N VAL A 75 -8.95 -5.14 -0.86
CA VAL A 75 -8.48 -4.36 0.30
C VAL A 75 -7.97 -2.99 -0.14
N ALA A 76 -7.13 -2.93 -1.17
CA ALA A 76 -6.58 -1.67 -1.66
C ALA A 76 -7.66 -0.72 -2.21
N ARG A 77 -8.61 -1.26 -2.98
CA ARG A 77 -9.73 -0.49 -3.55
C ARG A 77 -10.65 0.08 -2.46
N GLU A 78 -10.98 -0.74 -1.46
CA GLU A 78 -11.78 -0.30 -0.32
C GLU A 78 -11.06 0.79 0.47
N LEU A 79 -9.75 0.63 0.72
CA LEU A 79 -8.97 1.65 1.43
C LEU A 79 -8.88 2.94 0.63
N ALA A 80 -8.67 2.87 -0.69
CA ALA A 80 -8.65 4.03 -1.56
C ALA A 80 -10.00 4.76 -1.55
N SER A 81 -11.13 4.03 -1.65
CA SER A 81 -12.46 4.61 -1.55
C SER A 81 -12.69 5.33 -0.21
N ARG A 82 -12.24 4.73 0.90
CA ARG A 82 -12.28 5.37 2.23
C ARG A 82 -11.38 6.60 2.32
N ALA A 83 -10.18 6.54 1.74
CA ALA A 83 -9.26 7.67 1.69
C ALA A 83 -9.88 8.83 0.90
N GLU A 84 -10.45 8.56 -0.27
CA GLU A 84 -11.16 9.55 -1.09
C GLU A 84 -12.32 10.18 -0.34
N ALA A 85 -13.19 9.37 0.28
CA ALA A 85 -14.32 9.87 1.04
C ALA A 85 -13.89 10.75 2.23
N ARG A 86 -12.81 10.37 2.91
CA ARG A 86 -12.28 11.12 4.07
C ARG A 86 -11.55 12.39 3.67
N LEU A 87 -10.83 12.38 2.55
CA LEU A 87 -10.08 13.53 2.06
C LEU A 87 -10.99 14.51 1.33
N GLY A 88 -12.05 14.02 0.66
CA GLY A 88 -13.12 14.81 0.07
C GLY A 88 -12.61 15.97 -0.78
N ALA A 89 -13.05 17.18 -0.45
CA ALA A 89 -12.69 18.42 -1.15
C ALA A 89 -11.20 18.77 -1.13
N ARG A 90 -10.36 18.04 -0.37
CA ARG A 90 -8.90 18.21 -0.36
C ARG A 90 -8.22 17.58 -1.58
N LEU A 91 -8.95 16.76 -2.35
CA LEU A 91 -8.50 16.15 -3.59
C LEU A 91 -9.29 16.71 -4.77
N LEU A 92 -8.60 16.92 -5.88
CA LEU A 92 -9.22 17.15 -7.18
C LEU A 92 -9.67 15.80 -7.78
N PRO A 93 -10.60 15.83 -8.75
CA PRO A 93 -10.90 14.65 -9.57
C PRO A 93 -9.63 14.09 -10.23
N SER A 94 -9.72 12.84 -10.68
CA SER A 94 -8.63 12.20 -11.43
C SER A 94 -8.21 13.05 -12.62
N ALA A 95 -6.89 13.26 -12.76
CA ALA A 95 -6.29 13.95 -13.90
C ALA A 95 -5.75 12.96 -14.95
N VAL A 96 -5.99 11.65 -14.78
CA VAL A 96 -5.39 10.61 -15.61
C VAL A 96 -6.19 10.43 -16.91
N PRO A 97 -5.55 10.57 -18.09
CA PRO A 97 -6.19 10.28 -19.37
C PRO A 97 -6.72 8.82 -19.44
N PRO A 98 -7.82 8.54 -20.15
CA PRO A 98 -8.42 7.19 -20.17
C PRO A 98 -7.49 6.06 -20.63
N ASP A 99 -6.58 6.35 -21.56
CA ASP A 99 -5.56 5.42 -22.08
C ASP A 99 -4.44 5.13 -21.08
N VAL A 100 -4.25 6.00 -20.09
CA VAL A 100 -3.35 5.80 -18.95
C VAL A 100 -4.09 5.20 -17.76
N ALA A 101 -5.38 5.51 -17.60
CA ALA A 101 -6.20 5.03 -16.49
C ALA A 101 -6.33 3.51 -16.50
N LYS A 102 -6.39 2.92 -17.70
CA LYS A 102 -6.29 1.48 -17.94
C LYS A 102 -5.40 1.25 -19.14
N PHE A 103 -4.33 0.51 -18.95
CA PHE A 103 -3.36 0.21 -20.00
C PHE A 103 -3.11 -1.29 -20.10
N ARG A 104 -2.76 -1.74 -21.30
CA ARG A 104 -2.35 -3.12 -21.58
C ARG A 104 -1.09 -3.08 -22.44
N SER A 105 -0.13 -3.94 -22.12
CA SER A 105 1.06 -4.16 -22.94
C SER A 105 0.66 -4.79 -24.28
N GLY A 106 1.35 -4.44 -25.38
CA GLY A 106 1.13 -5.04 -26.69
C GLY A 106 -0.15 -4.57 -27.39
N GLY A 107 -0.08 -3.38 -28.03
CA GLY A 107 -1.18 -2.87 -28.85
C GLY A 107 -1.59 -3.87 -29.94
N GLY A 108 -2.80 -4.42 -29.83
CA GLY A 108 -3.37 -5.37 -30.79
C GLY A 108 -2.88 -6.82 -30.71
N GLY A 109 -2.02 -7.16 -29.74
CA GLY A 109 -1.48 -8.53 -29.54
C GLY A 109 -1.85 -9.14 -28.19
N ALA A 110 -1.39 -10.38 -27.95
CA ALA A 110 -1.53 -11.08 -26.67
C ALA A 110 -0.57 -10.47 -25.62
N GLY A 111 -0.89 -9.27 -25.16
CA GLY A 111 -0.19 -8.57 -24.09
C GLY A 111 0.01 -9.44 -22.87
N ASN A 112 1.21 -9.37 -22.27
CA ASN A 112 1.50 -10.08 -21.04
C ASN A 112 1.21 -9.23 -19.79
N ALA A 113 0.86 -7.95 -19.91
CA ALA A 113 0.62 -7.08 -18.77
C ALA A 113 -0.63 -6.21 -18.96
N VAL A 114 -1.37 -6.01 -17.86
CA VAL A 114 -2.51 -5.11 -17.75
C VAL A 114 -2.38 -4.33 -16.45
N GLY A 115 -2.69 -3.04 -16.49
CA GLY A 115 -2.62 -2.19 -15.31
C GLY A 115 -3.66 -1.08 -15.30
N SER A 116 -3.76 -0.46 -14.14
CA SER A 116 -4.57 0.74 -13.93
C SER A 116 -3.80 1.76 -13.10
N LEU A 117 -4.11 3.03 -13.33
CA LEU A 117 -3.52 4.15 -12.61
C LEU A 117 -4.60 5.21 -12.36
N ASP A 118 -4.78 5.62 -11.11
CA ASP A 118 -5.56 6.80 -10.74
C ASP A 118 -4.65 7.77 -9.97
N VAL A 119 -4.65 9.03 -10.38
CA VAL A 119 -3.86 10.11 -9.75
C VAL A 119 -4.78 11.29 -9.50
N ARG A 120 -4.89 11.66 -8.22
CA ARG A 120 -5.70 12.78 -7.74
C ARG A 120 -4.80 13.78 -7.07
N ARG A 121 -4.69 14.96 -7.66
CA ARG A 121 -3.89 16.06 -7.10
C ARG A 121 -4.58 16.65 -5.88
N GLY A 122 -3.82 17.25 -4.97
CA GLY A 122 -4.38 18.07 -3.91
C GLY A 122 -5.10 19.30 -4.48
N ALA A 123 -6.25 19.64 -3.90
CA ALA A 123 -6.93 20.90 -4.19
C ALA A 123 -6.12 22.11 -3.66
N PRO A 124 -6.34 23.33 -4.19
CA PRO A 124 -5.74 24.54 -3.64
C PRO A 124 -5.97 24.65 -2.12
N GLY A 125 -4.90 24.91 -1.37
CA GLY A 125 -4.94 24.95 0.11
C GLY A 125 -4.85 23.59 0.81
N SER A 126 -4.84 22.48 0.07
CA SER A 126 -4.58 21.15 0.64
C SER A 126 -3.11 20.96 0.98
N THR A 127 -2.80 20.26 2.07
CA THR A 127 -1.44 19.76 2.35
C THR A 127 -1.07 18.52 1.52
N ILE A 128 -2.00 17.97 0.73
CA ILE A 128 -1.74 16.82 -0.15
C ILE A 128 -1.11 17.35 -1.43
N ASP A 129 -0.08 16.67 -1.92
CA ASP A 129 0.45 16.89 -3.25
C ASP A 129 -0.36 16.06 -4.26
N PHE A 130 -0.37 14.74 -4.06
CA PHE A 130 -1.21 13.82 -4.80
C PHE A 130 -1.51 12.54 -4.01
N MET A 131 -2.62 11.90 -4.37
CA MET A 131 -2.93 10.51 -4.06
C MET A 131 -2.81 9.70 -5.35
N LEU A 132 -2.10 8.57 -5.28
CA LEU A 132 -1.89 7.64 -6.39
C LEU A 132 -2.43 6.26 -5.98
N GLN A 133 -3.29 5.70 -6.82
CA GLN A 133 -3.70 4.31 -6.76
C GLN A 133 -3.23 3.61 -8.04
N SER A 134 -2.59 2.46 -7.92
CA SER A 134 -2.17 1.67 -9.07
C SER A 134 -2.44 0.19 -8.88
N SER A 135 -2.62 -0.50 -10.00
CA SER A 135 -2.59 -1.96 -10.05
C SER A 135 -1.83 -2.41 -11.28
N LEU A 136 -1.03 -3.46 -11.16
CA LEU A 136 -0.37 -4.12 -12.27
C LEU A 136 -0.57 -5.62 -12.14
N HIS A 137 -0.96 -6.26 -13.23
CA HIS A 137 -0.90 -7.70 -13.43
C HIS A 137 0.06 -7.96 -14.58
N CYS A 138 1.05 -8.83 -14.38
CA CYS A 138 2.01 -9.21 -15.40
C CYS A 138 2.18 -10.73 -15.42
N LYS A 139 1.91 -11.36 -16.56
CA LYS A 139 2.26 -12.75 -16.83
C LYS A 139 3.76 -12.86 -17.06
N VAL A 140 4.39 -13.74 -16.30
CA VAL A 140 5.80 -14.11 -16.42
C VAL A 140 5.90 -15.60 -16.78
N PRO A 141 7.03 -16.11 -17.33
CA PRO A 141 7.12 -17.49 -17.82
C PRO A 141 6.65 -18.56 -16.82
N ASN A 142 6.85 -18.32 -15.52
CA ASN A 142 6.55 -19.27 -14.45
C ASN A 142 5.36 -18.86 -13.55
N GLY A 143 4.52 -17.93 -13.99
CA GLY A 143 3.38 -17.47 -13.18
C GLY A 143 2.91 -16.05 -13.52
N ALA A 144 2.54 -15.30 -12.48
CA ALA A 144 2.16 -13.90 -12.60
C ALA A 144 2.74 -13.09 -11.43
N ILE A 145 2.92 -11.80 -11.68
CA ILE A 145 3.25 -10.79 -10.70
C ILE A 145 2.07 -9.83 -10.62
N ASP A 146 1.49 -9.71 -9.43
CA ASP A 146 0.42 -8.78 -9.13
C ASP A 146 0.93 -7.73 -8.14
N ILE A 147 0.89 -6.46 -8.53
CA ILE A 147 1.24 -5.31 -7.68
C ILE A 147 -0.01 -4.44 -7.50
N THR A 148 -0.25 -3.95 -6.29
CA THR A 148 -1.32 -2.99 -6.02
C THR A 148 -0.87 -2.01 -4.97
N SER A 149 -0.92 -0.72 -5.29
CA SER A 149 -0.29 0.32 -4.48
C SER A 149 -1.27 1.48 -4.25
N LEU A 150 -1.24 2.03 -3.05
CA LEU A 150 -1.91 3.27 -2.65
C LEU A 150 -0.88 4.15 -1.96
N LEU A 151 -0.58 5.30 -2.56
CA LEU A 151 0.36 6.28 -2.02
C LEU A 151 -0.33 7.63 -1.84
N ILE A 152 0.00 8.33 -0.76
CA ILE A 152 -0.43 9.72 -0.55
C ILE A 152 0.79 10.55 -0.19
N PHE A 153 1.20 11.40 -1.12
CA PHE A 153 2.29 12.34 -0.95
C PHE A 153 1.76 13.68 -0.46
N LEU A 154 2.48 14.28 0.47
CA LEU A 154 2.15 15.57 1.09
C LEU A 154 3.13 16.62 0.60
N ASN A 155 2.64 17.84 0.39
CA ASN A 155 3.46 18.94 -0.11
C ASN A 155 4.24 19.64 1.03
N ALA A 156 5.07 20.62 0.66
CA ALA A 156 5.97 21.32 1.57
C ALA A 156 5.29 22.17 2.67
N SER A 157 3.96 22.35 2.64
CA SER A 157 3.24 23.10 3.68
C SER A 157 3.12 22.37 5.03
N THR A 158 3.50 21.10 5.08
CA THR A 158 3.54 20.29 6.30
C THR A 158 4.80 19.45 6.31
N ASP A 159 5.26 19.00 7.47
CA ASP A 159 6.31 18.00 7.61
C ASP A 159 5.77 16.59 7.86
N ALA A 160 4.44 16.41 8.00
CA ALA A 160 3.84 15.11 8.30
C ALA A 160 4.25 14.02 7.29
N PRO A 161 4.43 12.76 7.73
CA PRO A 161 4.84 11.64 6.87
C PRO A 161 3.93 11.42 5.65
N HIS A 162 4.49 10.85 4.58
CA HIS A 162 3.67 10.31 3.48
C HIS A 162 2.99 9.01 3.92
N PHE A 163 1.98 8.57 3.16
CA PHE A 163 1.36 7.26 3.36
C PHE A 163 1.74 6.32 2.22
N LEU A 164 2.16 5.10 2.56
CA LEU A 164 2.45 4.01 1.64
C LEU A 164 1.68 2.76 2.06
N MET A 165 0.95 2.17 1.11
CA MET A 165 0.50 0.78 1.18
C MET A 165 0.76 0.12 -0.17
N GLU A 166 1.45 -1.02 -0.17
CA GLU A 166 1.71 -1.78 -1.38
C GLU A 166 1.65 -3.29 -1.11
N PHE A 167 0.97 -4.00 -2.01
CA PHE A 167 0.86 -5.44 -2.04
C PHE A 167 1.58 -5.97 -3.27
N ILE A 168 2.53 -6.89 -3.08
CA ILE A 168 3.30 -7.51 -4.17
C ILE A 168 3.15 -9.02 -4.04
N GLN A 169 2.38 -9.62 -4.93
CA GLN A 169 2.20 -11.06 -5.02
C GLN A 169 2.95 -11.58 -6.25
N GLY A 170 4.16 -12.10 -6.03
CA GLY A 170 4.99 -12.73 -7.06
C GLY A 170 4.82 -14.24 -7.17
N SER A 171 4.03 -14.86 -6.29
CA SER A 171 3.74 -16.29 -6.32
C SER A 171 2.33 -16.59 -5.76
N PRO A 172 1.77 -17.78 -6.03
CA PRO A 172 0.49 -18.17 -5.45
C PRO A 172 0.50 -18.36 -3.91
N THR A 173 1.68 -18.41 -3.28
CA THR A 173 1.84 -18.80 -1.87
C THR A 173 2.48 -17.74 -0.99
N SER A 174 2.86 -16.59 -1.55
CA SER A 174 3.52 -15.51 -0.83
C SER A 174 3.11 -14.16 -1.36
N ILE A 175 2.90 -13.22 -0.43
CA ILE A 175 2.59 -11.82 -0.68
C ILE A 175 3.49 -10.97 0.22
N VAL A 176 4.10 -9.95 -0.37
CA VAL A 176 4.82 -8.90 0.36
C VAL A 176 3.83 -7.78 0.65
N VAL A 177 3.85 -7.29 1.89
CA VAL A 177 3.04 -6.16 2.34
C VAL A 177 3.99 -5.06 2.80
N LEU A 178 3.96 -3.93 2.10
CA LEU A 178 4.60 -2.69 2.56
C LEU A 178 3.49 -1.78 3.09
N LEU A 179 3.60 -1.37 4.35
CA LEU A 179 2.64 -0.47 4.99
C LEU A 179 3.43 0.47 5.90
N ASP A 180 3.50 1.74 5.53
CA ASP A 180 4.35 2.69 6.27
C ASP A 180 3.84 4.13 6.19
N LEU A 181 4.28 4.91 7.18
CA LEU A 181 4.26 6.36 7.19
C LEU A 181 5.67 6.87 6.89
N LEU A 182 5.97 7.10 5.61
CA LEU A 182 7.34 7.43 5.16
C LEU A 182 7.80 8.78 5.74
N PRO A 183 8.93 8.82 6.46
CA PRO A 183 9.44 10.05 7.08
C PRO A 183 9.85 11.07 6.03
N ARG A 184 9.69 12.35 6.37
CA ARG A 184 10.12 13.49 5.53
C ARG A 184 11.21 14.33 6.15
N LYS A 185 11.73 13.88 7.30
CA LYS A 185 12.87 14.43 8.01
C LYS A 185 13.87 13.32 8.30
N ASP A 186 15.14 13.71 8.43
CA ASP A 186 16.16 12.81 8.94
C ASP A 186 15.84 12.47 10.40
N LEU A 187 15.52 11.20 10.65
CA LEU A 187 15.09 10.74 11.96
C LEU A 187 16.21 10.84 13.03
N ALA A 188 17.48 10.75 12.64
CA ALA A 188 18.60 10.89 13.57
C ALA A 188 18.82 12.34 14.01
N LEU A 189 18.49 13.30 13.14
CA LEU A 189 18.62 14.74 13.42
C LEU A 189 17.36 15.33 14.08
N HIS A 190 16.23 14.63 14.01
CA HIS A 190 14.92 15.13 14.45
C HIS A 190 14.19 14.14 15.36
N PRO A 191 14.70 13.87 16.59
CA PRO A 191 14.05 12.97 17.54
C PRO A 191 12.61 13.40 17.88
N GLU A 192 12.34 14.72 17.89
CA GLU A 192 11.00 15.27 18.11
C GLU A 192 9.99 14.84 17.02
N TYR A 193 10.48 14.52 15.82
CA TYR A 193 9.67 14.01 14.72
C TYR A 193 9.27 12.55 14.95
N ILE A 194 10.21 11.74 15.49
CA ILE A 194 9.95 10.34 15.88
C ILE A 194 8.86 10.29 16.94
N GLU A 195 9.03 11.06 18.01
CA GLU A 195 8.07 11.14 19.12
C GLU A 195 6.67 11.49 18.60
N ARG A 196 6.58 12.54 17.77
CA ARG A 196 5.30 13.08 17.28
C ARG A 196 4.54 12.11 16.38
N TYR A 197 5.21 11.52 15.38
CA TYR A 197 4.52 10.80 14.31
C TYR A 197 4.54 9.28 14.47
N TYR A 198 5.45 8.71 15.26
CA TYR A 198 5.63 7.26 15.38
C TYR A 198 5.35 6.75 16.79
N GLU A 199 6.00 7.31 17.81
CA GLU A 199 5.88 6.82 19.18
C GLU A 199 4.51 7.17 19.78
N ASN A 200 4.13 8.45 19.74
CA ASN A 200 2.85 8.91 20.29
C ASN A 200 1.63 8.36 19.55
N THR A 201 1.79 7.97 18.28
CA THR A 201 0.72 7.35 17.47
C THR A 201 0.63 5.84 17.68
N GLN A 202 1.65 5.23 18.28
CA GLN A 202 1.78 3.78 18.47
C GLN A 202 1.66 3.00 17.15
N VAL A 203 2.16 3.58 16.04
CA VAL A 203 2.05 2.98 14.70
C VAL A 203 2.71 1.59 14.66
N ASP A 204 3.79 1.40 15.41
CA ASP A 204 4.55 0.14 15.47
C ASP A 204 3.72 -1.04 16.01
N LYS A 205 2.67 -0.78 16.80
CA LYS A 205 1.75 -1.83 17.27
C LYS A 205 1.01 -2.54 16.13
N GLN A 206 0.90 -1.92 14.96
CA GLN A 206 0.30 -2.60 13.80
C GLN A 206 1.27 -3.63 13.21
N ARG A 207 2.57 -3.32 13.19
CA ARG A 207 3.62 -4.27 12.80
C ARG A 207 3.65 -5.45 13.76
N GLU A 208 3.67 -5.18 15.07
CA GLU A 208 3.66 -6.23 16.11
C GLU A 208 2.49 -7.22 15.92
N LYS A 209 1.27 -6.72 15.70
CA LYS A 209 0.09 -7.55 15.46
C LYS A 209 0.18 -8.41 14.19
N VAL A 210 0.82 -7.88 13.15
CA VAL A 210 1.02 -8.65 11.91
C VAL A 210 2.07 -9.74 12.14
N GLU A 211 3.14 -9.44 12.87
CA GLU A 211 4.20 -10.42 13.22
C GLU A 211 3.73 -11.53 14.15
N GLU A 212 2.66 -11.32 14.93
CA GLU A 212 2.00 -12.36 15.72
C GLU A 212 1.31 -13.44 14.84
N LEU A 213 1.06 -13.15 13.56
CA LEU A 213 0.44 -14.11 12.65
C LEU A 213 1.45 -15.23 12.28
N PRO A 214 1.09 -16.51 12.39
CA PRO A 214 2.00 -17.63 12.08
C PRO A 214 2.58 -17.61 10.65
N GLN A 215 1.87 -16.96 9.72
CA GLN A 215 2.24 -16.86 8.32
C GLN A 215 3.10 -15.63 8.00
N ALA A 216 3.19 -14.67 8.92
CA ALA A 216 3.94 -13.44 8.70
C ALA A 216 5.42 -13.64 9.03
N ARG A 217 6.28 -13.03 8.20
CA ARG A 217 7.71 -12.92 8.42
C ARG A 217 8.17 -11.56 7.90
N PRO A 218 9.21 -10.96 8.49
CA PRO A 218 9.85 -9.79 7.90
C PRO A 218 10.23 -10.08 6.43
N TYR A 219 9.92 -9.13 5.56
CA TYR A 219 10.34 -9.14 4.16
C TYR A 219 11.79 -8.68 4.03
#